data_AF-A0A7C8FBT3-F1
#
_entry.id   AF-A0A7C8FBT3-F1
#
_cell.length_a   1.000
_cell.length_b   1.000
_cell.length_c   1.000
_cell.angle_alpha   90.00
_cell.angle_beta   90.00
_cell.angle_gamma   90.00
#
_symmetry.space_group_name_H-M   'P 1'
#
loop_
_entity.id
_entity.type
_entity.pdbx_description
1 polymer ?
#
loop_
_entity_poly.entity_id
_entity_poly.type
_entity_poly.pdbx_seq_one_letter_code
_entity_poly.pdbx_strand_id
1 'polypeptide(L)'
;MKNHDSFPLKLWRICFCCLAIWLGSITFAMGQGVVADDEPSFGEERDIGIASDPLEPVNRVFFHFNDKLYFWVVKPVAQGYSYVIAEDVRMCVRSFLKNLLAPVRIVNNLLQGKVANSGVEAARFVINSTLGIAGLADPAKNEFGLSAKDEDLGQTFGVYGFGEGVYICWPFFGPSNVRDTIGLAGDFFLSPVSYLAMSDTGAGVAVEAGREVNNTSLTLGDYEDFKDSAIDPYIALRDAYRQYRQKKIRDVAVGGDSVYISSADTVEKTYAQEMPGPASSELDTAPVSGDDYFVQVGTSVDSERVLDMRQTLLAMNTEAVVRVYDRGGYNYYALLVPAGNKFDLAKQEEQKLYAAGFSEARVVQ
;
A
#
# COMPACT_ATOMS: atom_id res chain seq x y z
N MET A 1 -25.43 -33.70 37.74
CA MET A 1 -24.83 -32.34 37.76
C MET A 1 -23.52 -32.40 38.51
N LYS A 2 -22.38 -32.40 37.82
CA LYS A 2 -21.04 -32.03 38.30
C LYS A 2 -20.06 -32.28 37.15
N ASN A 3 -19.73 -31.24 36.39
CA ASN A 3 -18.57 -31.14 35.48
C ASN A 3 -18.51 -29.74 34.86
N HIS A 4 -18.46 -28.68 35.67
CA HIS A 4 -18.36 -27.31 35.17
C HIS A 4 -17.13 -26.51 35.64
N ASP A 5 -16.19 -27.13 36.36
CA ASP A 5 -15.12 -26.38 37.04
C ASP A 5 -13.70 -26.60 36.46
N SER A 6 -13.56 -27.26 35.29
CA SER A 6 -12.22 -27.55 34.72
C SER A 6 -11.69 -26.51 33.71
N PHE A 7 -12.53 -25.57 33.27
CA PHE A 7 -12.16 -24.53 32.31
C PHE A 7 -11.30 -23.39 32.90
N PRO A 8 -11.61 -22.81 34.08
CA PRO A 8 -10.82 -21.69 34.62
C PRO A 8 -9.41 -22.12 35.05
N LEU A 9 -9.25 -23.37 35.51
CA LEU A 9 -7.94 -23.90 35.88
C LEU A 9 -7.02 -24.17 34.67
N LYS A 10 -7.59 -24.56 33.52
CA LYS A 10 -6.81 -24.73 32.27
C LYS A 10 -6.39 -23.39 31.70
N LEU A 11 -7.28 -22.38 31.75
CA LEU A 11 -7.00 -21.02 31.32
C LEU A 11 -5.87 -20.38 32.17
N TRP A 12 -5.88 -20.60 33.49
CA TRP A 12 -4.87 -20.04 34.38
C TRP A 12 -3.47 -20.65 34.16
N ARG A 13 -3.39 -21.94 33.84
CA ARG A 13 -2.12 -22.62 33.52
C ARG A 13 -1.52 -22.13 32.19
N ILE A 14 -2.37 -21.82 31.21
CA ILE A 14 -1.94 -21.27 29.91
C ILE A 14 -1.44 -19.83 30.07
N CYS A 15 -2.14 -18.99 30.84
CA CYS A 15 -1.67 -17.64 31.15
C CYS A 15 -0.32 -17.62 31.89
N PHE A 16 -0.09 -18.58 32.80
CA PHE A 16 1.19 -18.70 33.52
C PHE A 16 2.35 -19.11 32.58
N CYS A 17 2.10 -19.96 31.59
CA CYS A 17 3.09 -20.31 30.57
C CYS A 17 3.40 -19.12 29.65
N CYS A 18 2.39 -18.33 29.26
CA CYS A 18 2.60 -17.11 28.47
C CYS A 18 3.41 -16.05 29.24
N LEU A 19 3.16 -15.89 30.54
CA LEU A 19 3.91 -14.94 31.39
C LEU A 19 5.37 -15.37 31.58
N ALA A 20 5.65 -16.68 31.66
CA ALA A 20 7.00 -17.22 31.74
C ALA A 20 7.80 -17.06 30.42
N ILE A 21 7.13 -17.18 29.27
CA ILE A 21 7.72 -16.90 27.95
C ILE A 21 7.99 -15.39 27.79
N TRP A 22 7.13 -14.54 28.34
CA TRP A 22 7.28 -13.09 28.33
C TRP A 22 8.44 -12.61 29.21
N LEU A 23 8.61 -13.18 30.42
CA LEU A 23 9.72 -12.86 31.31
C LEU A 23 11.07 -13.37 30.81
N GLY A 24 11.12 -14.54 30.16
CA GLY A 24 12.35 -15.07 29.55
C GLY A 24 12.88 -14.23 28.39
N SER A 25 12.00 -13.51 27.69
CA SER A 25 12.36 -12.63 26.58
C SER A 25 13.00 -11.32 27.04
N ILE A 26 12.67 -10.85 28.25
CA ILE A 26 13.24 -9.63 28.84
C ILE A 26 14.70 -9.87 29.31
N THR A 27 15.06 -11.10 29.67
CA THR A 27 16.43 -11.41 30.11
C THR A 27 17.42 -11.59 28.96
N PHE A 28 16.95 -11.92 27.75
CA PHE A 28 17.80 -11.99 26.54
C PHE A 28 18.10 -10.60 25.94
N ALA A 29 17.30 -9.58 26.28
CA ALA A 29 17.46 -8.20 25.81
C ALA A 29 18.51 -7.38 26.57
N MET A 30 19.07 -7.89 27.69
CA MET A 30 20.09 -7.18 28.48
C MET A 30 21.53 -7.68 28.27
N GLY A 31 21.77 -8.47 27.21
CA GLY A 31 23.01 -9.20 26.99
C GLY A 31 23.74 -8.93 25.68
N GLN A 32 23.56 -7.77 25.04
CA GLN A 32 24.37 -7.36 23.90
C GLN A 32 24.87 -5.93 24.15
N GLY A 33 26.18 -5.83 24.33
CA GLY A 33 26.88 -4.58 24.64
C GLY A 33 26.77 -3.57 23.50
N VAL A 34 26.89 -2.31 23.91
CA VAL A 34 27.04 -1.13 23.07
C VAL A 34 28.07 -1.39 21.97
N VAL A 35 27.61 -1.51 20.73
CA VAL A 35 28.45 -1.39 19.54
C VAL A 35 28.55 0.10 19.24
N ALA A 36 29.78 0.58 19.18
CA ALA A 36 30.16 1.97 18.98
C ALA A 36 29.62 2.54 17.66
N ASP A 37 29.31 3.83 17.69
CA ASP A 37 28.95 4.64 16.53
C ASP A 37 30.05 4.60 15.46
N ASP A 38 29.81 3.91 14.35
CA ASP A 38 30.52 4.15 13.10
C ASP A 38 29.67 5.10 12.25
N GLU A 39 30.20 6.31 12.05
CA GLU A 39 29.69 7.35 11.15
C GLU A 39 29.33 6.77 9.76
N PRO A 40 28.14 7.06 9.20
CA PRO A 40 27.80 6.56 7.89
C PRO A 40 28.63 7.25 6.81
N SER A 41 29.54 6.51 6.18
CA SER A 41 30.25 6.94 4.99
C SER A 41 29.24 7.18 3.85
N PHE A 42 29.17 8.42 3.36
CA PHE A 42 28.43 8.81 2.17
C PHE A 42 28.91 8.00 0.96
N GLY A 43 28.03 7.17 0.39
CA GLY A 43 28.34 6.49 -0.87
C GLY A 43 27.64 5.15 -1.15
N GLU A 44 26.87 4.59 -0.22
CA GLU A 44 26.01 3.44 -0.57
C GLU A 44 24.68 3.95 -1.10
N GLU A 45 24.54 3.93 -2.44
CA GLU A 45 23.25 3.55 -3.02
C GLU A 45 22.77 2.35 -2.21
N ARG A 46 21.67 2.51 -1.47
CA ARG A 46 20.91 1.34 -1.04
C ARG A 46 20.39 0.75 -2.33
N ASP A 47 21.22 -0.11 -2.92
CA ASP A 47 20.77 -1.21 -3.73
C ASP A 47 19.55 -1.72 -2.95
N ILE A 48 18.35 -1.53 -3.50
CA ILE A 48 17.24 -2.41 -3.18
C ILE A 48 17.73 -3.74 -3.69
N GLY A 49 18.63 -4.34 -2.90
CA GLY A 49 19.47 -5.43 -3.33
C GLY A 49 18.51 -6.41 -3.92
N ILE A 50 18.86 -6.93 -5.09
CA ILE A 50 18.20 -8.11 -5.65
C ILE A 50 18.18 -9.10 -4.50
N ALA A 51 17.10 -9.09 -3.72
CA ALA A 51 17.12 -9.66 -2.39
C ALA A 51 16.88 -11.11 -2.70
N SER A 52 18.02 -11.79 -2.89
CA SER A 52 18.17 -13.11 -3.43
C SER A 52 17.16 -13.97 -2.70
N ASP A 53 16.14 -14.42 -3.43
CA ASP A 53 15.09 -15.22 -2.87
C ASP A 53 15.62 -16.64 -2.75
N PRO A 54 16.03 -17.10 -1.54
CA PRO A 54 16.68 -18.40 -1.41
C PRO A 54 15.70 -19.55 -1.69
N LEU A 55 14.40 -19.27 -1.66
CA LEU A 55 13.32 -20.22 -1.88
C LEU A 55 12.65 -20.01 -3.25
N GLU A 56 13.28 -19.27 -4.17
CA GLU A 56 12.73 -18.98 -5.49
C GLU A 56 12.18 -20.21 -6.24
N PRO A 57 12.88 -21.38 -6.28
CA PRO A 57 12.34 -22.54 -6.98
C PRO A 57 11.01 -23.03 -6.40
N VAL A 58 10.88 -23.00 -5.06
CA VAL A 58 9.66 -23.43 -4.35
C VAL A 58 8.56 -22.39 -4.52
N ASN A 59 8.90 -21.12 -4.36
CA ASN A 59 7.97 -20.01 -4.50
C ASN A 59 7.40 -19.92 -5.92
N ARG A 60 8.20 -20.18 -6.95
CA ARG A 60 7.73 -20.26 -8.34
C ARG A 60 6.74 -21.42 -8.55
N VAL A 61 6.95 -22.57 -7.91
CA VAL A 61 6.00 -23.69 -7.97
C VAL A 61 4.65 -23.29 -7.37
N PHE A 62 4.66 -22.66 -6.19
CA PHE A 62 3.42 -22.18 -5.56
C PHE A 62 2.77 -21.03 -6.33
N PHE A 63 3.57 -20.14 -6.91
CA PHE A 63 3.08 -19.11 -7.83
C PHE A 63 2.34 -19.71 -9.02
N HIS A 64 2.93 -20.71 -9.69
CA HIS A 64 2.27 -21.40 -10.81
C HIS A 64 1.02 -22.16 -10.38
N PHE A 65 1.00 -22.71 -9.17
CA PHE A 65 -0.20 -23.33 -8.61
C PHE A 65 -1.31 -22.30 -8.42
N ASN A 66 -1.00 -21.15 -7.80
CA ASN A 66 -1.95 -20.06 -7.57
C ASN A 66 -2.44 -19.45 -8.89
N ASP A 67 -1.55 -19.28 -9.86
CA ASP A 67 -1.86 -18.78 -11.20
C ASP A 67 -2.88 -19.71 -11.90
N LYS A 68 -2.61 -21.02 -11.90
CA LYS A 68 -3.56 -21.99 -12.47
C LYS A 68 -4.88 -22.02 -11.71
N LEU A 69 -4.84 -21.97 -10.37
CA LEU A 69 -6.04 -21.92 -9.54
C LEU A 69 -6.90 -20.69 -9.89
N TYR A 70 -6.26 -19.54 -10.09
CA TYR A 70 -6.95 -18.32 -10.50
C TYR A 70 -7.67 -18.53 -11.83
N PHE A 71 -6.96 -18.94 -12.88
CA PHE A 71 -7.55 -19.07 -14.22
C PHE A 71 -8.60 -20.18 -14.32
N TRP A 72 -8.43 -21.29 -13.59
CA TRP A 72 -9.27 -22.48 -13.76
C TRP A 72 -10.44 -22.54 -12.78
N VAL A 73 -10.33 -21.88 -11.62
CA VAL A 73 -11.33 -21.97 -10.56
C VAL A 73 -11.83 -20.59 -10.16
N VAL A 74 -10.95 -19.70 -9.69
CA VAL A 74 -11.39 -18.43 -9.07
C VAL A 74 -12.05 -17.53 -10.12
N LYS A 75 -11.41 -17.33 -11.28
CA LYS A 75 -11.92 -16.51 -12.38
C LYS A 75 -13.30 -16.97 -12.88
N PRO A 76 -13.52 -18.22 -13.32
CA PRO A 76 -14.83 -18.63 -13.82
C PRO A 76 -15.92 -18.57 -12.74
N VAL A 77 -15.58 -18.89 -11.48
CA VAL A 77 -16.53 -18.77 -10.36
C VAL A 77 -16.87 -17.30 -10.10
N ALA A 78 -15.89 -16.40 -10.10
CA ALA A 78 -16.09 -14.97 -9.92
C ALA A 78 -16.88 -14.34 -11.08
N GLN A 79 -16.67 -14.79 -12.31
CA GLN A 79 -17.46 -14.38 -13.49
C GLN A 79 -18.92 -14.86 -13.40
N GLY A 80 -19.14 -16.12 -13.00
CA GLY A 80 -20.49 -16.62 -12.76
C GLY A 80 -21.17 -15.87 -11.62
N TYR A 81 -20.44 -15.56 -10.55
CA TYR A 81 -20.93 -14.78 -9.43
C TYR A 81 -21.26 -13.33 -9.81
N SER A 82 -20.43 -12.65 -10.61
CA SER A 82 -20.71 -11.29 -11.09
C SER A 82 -21.88 -11.25 -12.08
N TYR A 83 -22.12 -12.34 -12.81
CA TYR A 83 -23.29 -12.46 -13.69
C TYR A 83 -24.60 -12.60 -12.90
N VAL A 84 -24.58 -13.35 -11.78
CA VAL A 84 -25.79 -13.59 -10.96
C VAL A 84 -26.07 -12.45 -9.98
N ILE A 85 -25.01 -11.88 -9.38
CA ILE A 85 -25.14 -10.87 -8.32
C ILE A 85 -24.70 -9.50 -8.81
N ALA A 86 -25.61 -8.53 -8.71
CA ALA A 86 -25.35 -7.14 -9.05
C ALA A 86 -24.18 -6.54 -8.26
N GLU A 87 -23.45 -5.63 -8.89
CA GLU A 87 -22.26 -4.98 -8.31
C GLU A 87 -22.52 -4.34 -6.95
N ASP A 88 -23.66 -3.66 -6.80
CA ASP A 88 -24.06 -3.01 -5.53
C ASP A 88 -24.12 -4.00 -4.36
N VAL A 89 -24.67 -5.19 -4.59
CA VAL A 89 -24.75 -6.24 -3.55
C VAL A 89 -23.35 -6.79 -3.23
N ARG A 90 -22.49 -6.95 -4.23
CA ARG A 90 -21.11 -7.42 -4.04
C ARG A 90 -20.27 -6.39 -3.26
N MET A 91 -20.53 -5.11 -3.50
CA MET A 91 -19.96 -4.00 -2.73
C MET A 91 -20.46 -3.99 -1.28
N CYS A 92 -21.73 -4.32 -1.05
CA CYS A 92 -22.26 -4.49 0.31
C CYS A 92 -21.61 -5.64 1.06
N VAL A 93 -21.45 -6.80 0.42
CA VAL A 93 -20.75 -7.95 1.01
C VAL A 93 -19.31 -7.60 1.36
N ARG A 94 -18.59 -6.90 0.46
CA ARG A 94 -17.22 -6.43 0.71
C ARG A 94 -17.16 -5.49 1.92
N SER A 95 -18.09 -4.54 2.00
CA SER A 95 -18.18 -3.58 3.12
C SER A 95 -18.45 -4.28 4.44
N PHE A 96 -19.38 -5.25 4.44
CA PHE A 96 -19.74 -6.03 5.62
C PHE A 96 -18.54 -6.83 6.15
N LEU A 97 -17.85 -7.57 5.28
CA LEU A 97 -16.66 -8.33 5.66
C LEU A 97 -15.52 -7.42 6.13
N LYS A 98 -15.35 -6.24 5.50
CA LYS A 98 -14.37 -5.24 5.96
C LYS A 98 -14.72 -4.72 7.36
N ASN A 99 -15.99 -4.48 7.65
CA ASN A 99 -16.47 -4.07 8.96
C ASN A 99 -16.26 -5.18 10.02
N LEU A 100 -16.54 -6.43 9.66
CA LEU A 100 -16.35 -7.60 10.54
C LEU A 100 -14.88 -7.78 10.98
N LEU A 101 -13.93 -7.40 10.13
CA LEU A 101 -12.49 -7.43 10.42
C LEU A 101 -11.97 -6.16 11.10
N ALA A 102 -12.82 -5.17 11.42
CA ALA A 102 -12.40 -3.96 12.12
C ALA A 102 -11.73 -4.20 13.48
N PRO A 103 -12.15 -5.17 14.32
CA PRO A 103 -11.48 -5.44 15.59
C PRO A 103 -9.99 -5.75 15.45
N VAL A 104 -9.61 -6.51 14.40
CA VAL A 104 -8.20 -6.82 14.10
C VAL A 104 -7.41 -5.54 13.83
N ARG A 105 -7.97 -4.63 13.02
CA ARG A 105 -7.33 -3.34 12.69
C ARG A 105 -7.25 -2.42 13.91
N ILE A 106 -8.29 -2.37 14.75
CA ILE A 106 -8.30 -1.58 15.99
C ILE A 106 -7.17 -2.04 16.92
N VAL A 107 -7.07 -3.35 17.17
CA VAL A 107 -6.02 -3.91 18.03
C VAL A 107 -4.64 -3.63 17.45
N ASN A 108 -4.43 -3.83 16.16
CA ASN A 108 -3.14 -3.56 15.53
C ASN A 108 -2.75 -2.07 15.55
N ASN A 109 -3.70 -1.16 15.30
CA ASN A 109 -3.44 0.28 15.46
C ASN A 109 -3.02 0.61 16.90
N LEU A 110 -3.67 0.02 17.91
CA LEU A 110 -3.29 0.22 19.32
C LEU A 110 -1.90 -0.34 19.62
N LEU A 111 -1.58 -1.54 19.14
CA LEU A 111 -0.27 -2.15 19.33
C LEU A 111 0.82 -1.29 18.68
N GLN A 112 0.56 -0.69 17.52
CA GLN A 112 1.48 0.23 16.88
C GLN A 112 1.54 1.63 17.53
N GLY A 113 0.78 1.88 18.61
CA GLY A 113 0.73 3.18 19.29
C GLY A 113 -0.14 4.24 18.60
N LYS A 114 -0.88 3.88 17.54
CA LYS A 114 -1.71 4.79 16.74
C LYS A 114 -3.10 4.95 17.35
N VAL A 115 -3.19 5.61 18.51
CA VAL A 115 -4.46 5.79 19.24
C VAL A 115 -5.51 6.54 18.39
N ALA A 116 -5.09 7.57 17.65
CA ALA A 116 -6.00 8.33 16.77
C ALA A 116 -6.59 7.45 15.66
N ASN A 117 -5.75 6.67 14.96
CA ASN A 117 -6.21 5.77 13.90
C ASN A 117 -7.08 4.63 14.44
N SER A 118 -6.75 4.11 15.63
CA SER A 118 -7.61 3.15 16.33
C SER A 118 -8.98 3.76 16.64
N GLY A 119 -9.03 5.02 17.06
CA GLY A 119 -10.28 5.74 17.29
C GLY A 119 -11.09 5.90 16.00
N VAL A 120 -10.43 6.19 14.88
CA VAL A 120 -11.07 6.25 13.55
C VAL A 120 -11.65 4.89 13.16
N GLU A 121 -10.91 3.79 13.30
CA GLU A 121 -11.43 2.45 12.98
C GLU A 121 -12.57 2.03 13.92
N ALA A 122 -12.50 2.38 15.20
CA ALA A 122 -13.58 2.15 16.15
C ALA A 122 -14.85 2.95 15.79
N ALA A 123 -14.69 4.23 15.42
CA ALA A 123 -15.79 5.07 14.95
C ALA A 123 -16.39 4.50 13.67
N ARG A 124 -15.57 4.10 12.69
CA ARG A 124 -16.01 3.44 11.46
C ARG A 124 -16.81 2.17 11.77
N PHE A 125 -16.32 1.33 12.69
CA PHE A 125 -17.02 0.12 13.10
C PHE A 125 -18.41 0.41 13.68
N VAL A 126 -18.51 1.37 14.59
CA VAL A 126 -19.79 1.75 15.22
C VAL A 126 -20.74 2.37 14.21
N ILE A 127 -20.27 3.32 13.40
CA ILE A 127 -21.08 4.04 12.40
C ILE A 127 -21.58 3.06 11.32
N ASN A 128 -20.71 2.21 10.78
CA ASN A 128 -21.09 1.25 9.75
C ASN A 128 -22.00 0.16 10.32
N SER A 129 -21.81 -0.25 11.57
CA SER A 129 -22.70 -1.24 12.19
C SER A 129 -24.09 -0.69 12.51
N THR A 130 -24.20 0.60 12.82
CA THR A 130 -25.47 1.25 13.19
C THR A 130 -26.18 1.87 11.99
N LEU A 131 -25.57 2.86 11.34
CA LEU A 131 -26.12 3.57 10.19
C LEU A 131 -25.92 2.81 8.88
N GLY A 132 -24.88 1.98 8.79
CA GLY A 132 -24.55 1.19 7.60
C GLY A 132 -25.22 -0.19 7.56
N ILE A 133 -26.28 -0.42 8.35
CA ILE A 133 -27.02 -1.70 8.43
C ILE A 133 -26.06 -2.87 8.69
N ALA A 134 -25.50 -2.94 9.90
CA ALA A 134 -24.53 -3.96 10.31
C ALA A 134 -23.21 -3.98 9.50
N GLY A 135 -22.91 -2.93 8.74
CA GLY A 135 -21.71 -2.78 7.93
C GLY A 135 -21.90 -3.08 6.44
N LEU A 136 -23.12 -3.34 5.98
CA LEU A 136 -23.43 -3.51 4.55
C LEU A 136 -23.19 -2.23 3.74
N ALA A 137 -23.24 -1.07 4.38
CA ALA A 137 -22.84 0.21 3.79
C ALA A 137 -21.69 0.85 4.59
N ASP A 138 -20.96 1.78 3.96
CA ASP A 138 -19.85 2.54 4.56
C ASP A 138 -20.17 4.04 4.70
N PRO A 139 -21.20 4.43 5.49
CA PRO A 139 -21.49 5.84 5.75
C PRO A 139 -20.31 6.54 6.44
N ALA A 140 -19.48 5.82 7.21
CA ALA A 140 -18.31 6.40 7.86
C ALA A 140 -17.33 7.01 6.83
N LYS A 141 -17.15 6.35 5.67
CA LYS A 141 -16.36 6.92 4.57
C LYS A 141 -17.13 8.01 3.84
N ASN A 142 -18.36 7.72 3.41
CA ASN A 142 -19.07 8.55 2.43
C ASN A 142 -19.62 9.85 3.02
N GLU A 143 -20.08 9.82 4.27
CA GLU A 143 -20.73 10.97 4.93
C GLU A 143 -19.81 11.68 5.93
N PHE A 144 -18.90 10.92 6.57
CA PHE A 144 -18.04 11.44 7.64
C PHE A 144 -16.56 11.57 7.24
N GLY A 145 -16.18 11.19 6.01
CA GLY A 145 -14.81 11.32 5.52
C GLY A 145 -13.77 10.46 6.26
N LEU A 146 -14.20 9.48 7.06
CA LEU A 146 -13.31 8.63 7.84
C LEU A 146 -12.69 7.57 6.94
N SER A 147 -11.43 7.74 6.56
CA SER A 147 -10.71 6.77 5.73
C SER A 147 -10.29 5.53 6.54
N ALA A 148 -10.43 4.35 5.95
CA ALA A 148 -10.02 3.10 6.59
C ALA A 148 -8.50 3.02 6.76
N LYS A 149 -8.04 2.46 7.88
CA LYS A 149 -6.64 2.24 8.25
C LYS A 149 -6.38 0.74 8.32
N ASP A 150 -5.98 0.16 7.19
CA ASP A 150 -5.80 -1.28 7.01
C ASP A 150 -4.48 -1.78 7.63
N GLU A 151 -4.50 -1.95 8.95
CA GLU A 151 -3.39 -2.47 9.78
C GLU A 151 -3.50 -3.96 10.10
N ASP A 152 -2.36 -4.65 10.18
CA ASP A 152 -2.23 -6.08 10.49
C ASP A 152 -1.01 -6.34 11.39
N LEU A 153 -0.91 -7.52 12.01
CA LEU A 153 0.19 -7.85 12.93
C LEU A 153 1.55 -7.91 12.23
N GLY A 154 1.58 -8.24 10.94
CA GLY A 154 2.81 -8.19 10.15
C GLY A 154 3.38 -6.77 10.08
N GLN A 155 2.51 -5.78 9.88
CA GLN A 155 2.87 -4.37 9.93
C GLN A 155 3.34 -3.98 11.33
N THR A 156 2.61 -4.42 12.37
CA THR A 156 2.97 -4.19 13.78
C THR A 156 4.38 -4.68 14.10
N PHE A 157 4.75 -5.90 13.69
CA PHE A 157 6.12 -6.39 13.86
C PHE A 157 7.14 -5.58 13.07
N GLY A 158 6.79 -5.13 11.86
CA GLY A 158 7.64 -4.26 11.05
C GLY A 158 7.96 -2.94 11.74
N VAL A 159 6.98 -2.35 12.43
CA VAL A 159 7.13 -1.11 13.22
C VAL A 159 8.06 -1.33 14.42
N TYR A 160 8.02 -2.50 15.04
CA TYR A 160 8.94 -2.88 16.12
C TYR A 160 10.34 -3.30 15.63
N GLY A 161 10.66 -3.12 14.34
CA GLY A 161 11.98 -3.37 13.78
C GLY A 161 12.24 -4.82 13.35
N PHE A 162 11.21 -5.67 13.30
CA PHE A 162 11.37 -7.01 12.71
C PHE A 162 11.55 -6.87 11.20
N GLY A 163 12.68 -7.36 10.69
CA GLY A 163 12.94 -7.42 9.25
C GLY A 163 11.91 -8.28 8.52
N GLU A 164 11.76 -8.07 7.21
CA GLU A 164 10.83 -8.86 6.38
C GLU A 164 11.17 -10.36 6.36
N GLY A 165 12.45 -10.69 6.46
CA GLY A 165 12.94 -12.07 6.35
C GLY A 165 12.85 -12.59 4.92
N VAL A 166 12.78 -13.91 4.77
CA VAL A 166 12.70 -14.56 3.46
C VAL A 166 11.30 -14.38 2.86
N TYR A 167 11.25 -14.10 1.56
CA TYR A 167 10.01 -14.06 0.80
C TYR A 167 9.43 -15.48 0.63
N ILE A 168 8.13 -15.63 0.83
CA ILE A 168 7.43 -16.90 0.73
C ILE A 168 6.15 -16.69 -0.06
N CYS A 169 5.96 -17.46 -1.14
CA CYS A 169 4.68 -17.51 -1.83
C CYS A 169 3.87 -18.71 -1.29
N TRP A 170 2.80 -18.45 -0.56
CA TRP A 170 1.94 -19.50 -0.03
C TRP A 170 0.92 -19.97 -1.07
N PRO A 171 0.63 -21.28 -1.16
CA PRO A 171 -0.51 -21.75 -1.94
C PRO A 171 -1.80 -21.15 -1.35
N PHE A 172 -2.74 -20.79 -2.21
CA PHE A 172 -4.02 -20.12 -1.91
C PHE A 172 -3.92 -18.69 -1.37
N PHE A 173 -2.98 -18.38 -0.48
CA PHE A 173 -2.87 -17.07 0.17
C PHE A 173 -2.00 -16.07 -0.60
N GLY A 174 -1.14 -16.55 -1.52
CA GLY A 174 -0.32 -15.69 -2.38
C GLY A 174 0.97 -15.18 -1.72
N PRO A 175 1.48 -14.01 -2.13
CA PRO A 175 2.78 -13.51 -1.72
C PRO A 175 2.82 -13.12 -0.23
N SER A 176 3.88 -13.52 0.47
CA SER A 176 4.13 -13.23 1.89
C SER A 176 5.63 -13.17 2.21
N ASN A 177 5.96 -12.96 3.48
CA ASN A 177 7.32 -13.13 4.02
C ASN A 177 7.25 -13.75 5.42
N VAL A 178 8.39 -14.12 6.02
CA VAL A 178 8.43 -14.79 7.33
C VAL A 178 7.70 -13.97 8.40
N ARG A 179 7.97 -12.66 8.48
CA ARG A 179 7.34 -11.77 9.47
C ARG A 179 5.82 -11.69 9.26
N ASP A 180 5.39 -11.46 8.03
CA ASP A 180 3.99 -11.27 7.68
C ASP A 180 3.22 -12.60 7.78
N THR A 181 3.88 -13.75 7.61
CA THR A 181 3.29 -15.07 7.87
C THR A 181 3.02 -15.28 9.37
N ILE A 182 3.98 -14.91 10.23
CA ILE A 182 3.77 -14.95 11.68
C ILE A 182 2.68 -13.94 12.09
N GLY A 183 2.67 -12.77 11.47
CA GLY A 183 1.62 -11.77 11.62
C GLY A 183 0.24 -12.32 11.28
N LEU A 184 0.11 -12.97 10.11
CA LEU A 184 -1.12 -13.63 9.67
C LEU A 184 -1.62 -14.67 10.68
N ALA A 185 -0.71 -15.49 11.23
CA ALA A 185 -1.06 -16.46 12.26
C ALA A 185 -1.54 -15.79 13.57
N GLY A 186 -0.97 -14.64 13.93
CA GLY A 186 -1.47 -13.85 15.06
C GLY A 186 -2.84 -13.24 14.78
N ASP A 187 -3.04 -12.66 13.59
CA ASP A 187 -4.29 -12.02 13.20
C ASP A 187 -5.42 -13.03 13.09
N PHE A 188 -5.09 -14.29 12.77
CA PHE A 188 -6.03 -15.40 12.84
C PHE A 188 -6.69 -15.51 14.22
N PHE A 189 -5.98 -15.28 15.33
CA PHE A 189 -6.58 -15.32 16.66
C PHE A 189 -7.39 -14.07 17.01
N LEU A 190 -7.17 -12.95 16.32
CA LEU A 190 -7.91 -11.70 16.53
C LEU A 190 -9.17 -11.61 15.66
N SER A 191 -9.21 -12.33 14.54
CA SER A 191 -10.29 -12.28 13.56
C SER A 191 -11.53 -13.03 14.06
N PRO A 192 -12.70 -12.37 14.14
CA PRO A 192 -13.98 -13.05 14.44
C PRO A 192 -14.30 -14.18 13.46
N VAL A 193 -13.89 -14.05 12.20
CA VAL A 193 -14.12 -15.05 11.13
C VAL A 193 -13.35 -16.35 11.43
N SER A 194 -12.15 -16.25 12.00
CA SER A 194 -11.35 -17.41 12.35
C SER A 194 -11.99 -18.25 13.46
N TYR A 195 -12.68 -17.62 14.41
CA TYR A 195 -13.42 -18.36 15.44
C TYR A 195 -14.57 -19.18 14.85
N LEU A 196 -15.18 -18.72 13.75
CA LEU A 196 -16.13 -19.53 12.98
C LEU A 196 -15.41 -20.72 12.32
N ALA A 197 -14.23 -20.51 11.73
CA ALA A 197 -13.43 -21.59 11.15
C ALA A 197 -12.96 -22.64 12.18
N MET A 198 -12.77 -22.24 13.44
CA MET A 198 -12.40 -23.14 14.53
C MET A 198 -13.58 -23.98 15.04
N SER A 199 -14.81 -23.45 14.99
CA SER A 199 -16.02 -24.19 15.39
C SER A 199 -16.56 -25.05 14.27
N ASP A 200 -16.58 -24.51 13.04
CA ASP A 200 -16.94 -25.19 11.80
C ASP A 200 -15.97 -24.77 10.70
N THR A 201 -14.97 -25.61 10.47
CA THR A 201 -13.95 -25.37 9.45
C THR A 201 -14.55 -25.25 8.05
N GLY A 202 -15.64 -25.96 7.76
CA GLY A 202 -16.35 -25.84 6.48
C GLY A 202 -16.95 -24.45 6.30
N ALA A 203 -17.63 -23.94 7.33
CA ALA A 203 -18.21 -22.60 7.32
C ALA A 203 -17.14 -21.51 7.21
N GLY A 204 -16.05 -21.61 7.96
CA GLY A 204 -14.96 -20.63 7.90
C GLY A 204 -14.28 -20.58 6.53
N VAL A 205 -13.97 -21.74 5.95
CA VAL A 205 -13.41 -21.83 4.60
C VAL A 205 -14.39 -21.29 3.56
N ALA A 206 -15.69 -21.56 3.71
CA ALA A 206 -16.71 -21.02 2.80
C ALA A 206 -16.79 -19.48 2.87
N VAL A 207 -16.65 -18.88 4.05
CA VAL A 207 -16.64 -17.41 4.21
C VAL A 207 -15.41 -16.79 3.55
N GLU A 208 -14.21 -17.32 3.78
CA GLU A 208 -13.00 -16.78 3.15
C GLU A 208 -12.98 -17.03 1.63
N ALA A 209 -13.41 -18.20 1.17
CA ALA A 209 -13.55 -18.46 -0.26
C ALA A 209 -14.60 -17.54 -0.91
N GLY A 210 -15.75 -17.32 -0.24
CA GLY A 210 -16.77 -16.39 -0.69
C GLY A 210 -16.27 -14.94 -0.72
N ARG A 211 -15.45 -14.55 0.25
CA ARG A 211 -14.77 -13.25 0.28
C ARG A 211 -13.84 -13.08 -0.92
N GLU A 212 -13.02 -14.08 -1.21
CA GLU A 212 -12.06 -14.03 -2.30
C GLU A 212 -12.74 -14.00 -3.68
N VAL A 213 -13.79 -14.81 -3.85
CA VAL A 213 -14.65 -14.77 -5.05
C VAL A 213 -15.32 -13.40 -5.20
N ASN A 214 -15.87 -12.86 -4.11
CA ASN A 214 -16.53 -11.55 -4.14
C ASN A 214 -15.54 -10.43 -4.49
N ASN A 215 -14.34 -10.43 -3.91
CA ASN A 215 -13.29 -9.46 -4.23
C ASN A 215 -12.84 -9.59 -5.68
N THR A 216 -12.49 -10.80 -6.12
CA THR A 216 -12.06 -11.07 -7.49
C THR A 216 -13.11 -10.63 -8.51
N SER A 217 -14.41 -10.83 -8.21
CA SER A 217 -15.49 -10.42 -9.09
C SER A 217 -15.55 -8.90 -9.34
N LEU A 218 -15.05 -8.10 -8.39
CA LEU A 218 -15.00 -6.62 -8.47
C LEU A 218 -13.72 -6.11 -9.15
N THR A 219 -12.72 -6.97 -9.34
CA THR A 219 -11.40 -6.66 -9.91
C THR A 219 -11.06 -7.65 -11.03
N LEU A 220 -12.08 -8.08 -11.79
CA LEU A 220 -11.90 -8.97 -12.93
C LEU A 220 -11.06 -8.28 -13.99
N GLY A 221 -9.96 -8.90 -14.41
CA GLY A 221 -9.03 -8.35 -15.40
C GLY A 221 -7.75 -7.79 -14.78
N ASP A 222 -7.78 -7.24 -13.57
CA ASP A 222 -6.61 -6.58 -12.95
C ASP A 222 -5.38 -7.51 -12.86
N TYR A 223 -5.58 -8.77 -12.48
CA TYR A 223 -4.50 -9.76 -12.41
C TYR A 223 -3.96 -10.16 -13.79
N GLU A 224 -4.83 -10.19 -14.79
CA GLU A 224 -4.47 -10.53 -16.17
C GLU A 224 -3.67 -9.41 -16.80
N ASP A 225 -4.14 -8.17 -16.68
CA ASP A 225 -3.43 -6.98 -17.13
C ASP A 225 -2.06 -6.86 -16.45
N PHE A 226 -2.00 -7.12 -15.14
CA PHE A 226 -0.73 -7.18 -14.41
C PHE A 226 0.20 -8.25 -14.98
N LYS A 227 -0.30 -9.47 -15.18
CA LYS A 227 0.50 -10.59 -15.69
C LYS A 227 1.00 -10.36 -17.11
N ASP A 228 0.15 -9.83 -17.98
CA ASP A 228 0.47 -9.60 -19.40
C ASP A 228 1.43 -8.42 -19.59
N SER A 229 1.44 -7.45 -18.68
CA SER A 229 2.39 -6.33 -18.68
C SER A 229 3.79 -6.69 -18.18
N ALA A 230 3.93 -7.80 -17.44
CA ALA A 230 5.18 -8.19 -16.80
C ALA A 230 6.00 -9.17 -17.66
N ILE A 231 7.31 -8.92 -17.78
CA ILE A 231 8.25 -9.85 -18.45
C ILE A 231 8.38 -11.15 -17.64
N ASP A 232 8.55 -11.03 -16.32
CA ASP A 232 8.47 -12.15 -15.38
C ASP A 232 7.40 -11.82 -14.31
N PRO A 233 6.18 -12.36 -14.45
CA PRO A 233 5.08 -12.10 -13.51
C PRO A 233 5.40 -12.47 -12.06
N TYR A 234 6.26 -13.47 -11.84
CA TYR A 234 6.64 -13.88 -10.49
C TYR A 234 7.52 -12.81 -9.82
N ILE A 235 8.58 -12.38 -10.51
CA ILE A 235 9.49 -11.35 -10.00
C ILE A 235 8.73 -10.03 -9.80
N ALA A 236 7.92 -9.63 -10.78
CA ALA A 236 7.10 -8.43 -10.68
C ALA A 236 6.16 -8.49 -9.46
N LEU A 237 5.49 -9.62 -9.22
CA LEU A 237 4.58 -9.76 -8.08
C LEU A 237 5.33 -9.72 -6.74
N ARG A 238 6.49 -10.38 -6.64
CA ARG A 238 7.34 -10.36 -5.45
C ARG A 238 7.79 -8.94 -5.12
N ASP A 239 8.29 -8.22 -6.11
CA ASP A 239 8.86 -6.89 -5.91
C ASP A 239 7.75 -5.87 -5.63
N ALA A 240 6.61 -5.97 -6.32
CA ALA A 240 5.41 -5.18 -6.01
C ALA A 240 4.91 -5.44 -4.58
N TYR A 241 4.88 -6.70 -4.14
CA TYR A 241 4.50 -7.06 -2.76
C TYR A 241 5.45 -6.42 -1.73
N ARG A 242 6.77 -6.52 -1.93
CA ARG A 242 7.76 -5.90 -1.04
C ARG A 242 7.57 -4.39 -0.95
N GLN A 243 7.46 -3.72 -2.10
CA GLN A 243 7.25 -2.26 -2.15
C GLN A 243 5.96 -1.86 -1.43
N TYR A 244 4.87 -2.60 -1.67
CA TYR A 244 3.58 -2.38 -1.02
C TYR A 244 3.65 -2.54 0.50
N ARG A 245 4.29 -3.61 0.99
CA ARG A 245 4.44 -3.85 2.44
C ARG A 245 5.34 -2.82 3.12
N GLN A 246 6.44 -2.46 2.47
CA GLN A 246 7.31 -1.41 3.00
C GLN A 246 6.59 -0.06 3.07
N LYS A 247 5.76 0.27 2.06
CA LYS A 247 4.92 1.47 2.11
C LYS A 247 3.98 1.45 3.32
N LYS A 248 3.23 0.35 3.50
CA LYS A 248 2.33 0.18 4.65
C LYS A 248 3.01 0.33 6.01
N ILE A 249 4.23 -0.19 6.15
CA ILE A 249 5.01 -0.06 7.39
C ILE A 249 5.57 1.36 7.55
N ARG A 250 5.99 2.02 6.46
CA ARG A 250 6.48 3.40 6.51
C ARG A 250 5.37 4.41 6.78
N ASP A 251 4.14 4.15 6.33
CA ASP A 251 2.95 4.93 6.64
C ASP A 251 2.66 4.98 8.18
N VAL A 252 3.39 4.19 8.99
CA VAL A 252 3.39 4.22 10.46
C VAL A 252 4.33 5.28 11.04
N ALA A 253 5.48 5.54 10.42
CA ALA A 253 6.49 6.43 10.98
C ALA A 253 6.07 7.91 10.97
N VAL A 254 5.08 8.26 10.14
CA VAL A 254 4.53 9.61 10.03
C VAL A 254 3.10 9.58 10.58
N GLY A 255 2.95 9.85 11.88
CA GLY A 255 1.65 9.99 12.50
C GLY A 255 0.88 11.19 11.95
N GLY A 256 -0.38 10.98 11.55
CA GLY A 256 -1.47 11.94 11.72
C GLY A 256 -1.53 13.19 10.84
N ASP A 257 -0.41 13.73 10.38
CA ASP A 257 -0.32 14.82 9.41
C ASP A 257 0.69 14.38 8.36
N SER A 258 0.25 14.19 7.11
CA SER A 258 1.14 13.76 6.04
C SER A 258 2.11 14.90 5.66
N VAL A 259 3.18 15.05 6.44
CA VAL A 259 4.45 15.60 5.99
C VAL A 259 5.17 14.43 5.32
N TYR A 260 5.22 14.46 4.00
CA TYR A 260 6.10 13.59 3.25
C TYR A 260 7.54 13.98 3.59
N ILE A 261 8.20 13.25 4.49
CA ILE A 261 9.67 13.19 4.43
C ILE A 261 9.96 12.17 3.32
N SER A 262 9.90 12.66 2.08
CA SER A 262 10.71 12.05 1.03
C SER A 262 12.15 12.19 1.49
N SER A 263 13.00 11.21 1.17
CA SER A 263 14.43 11.21 1.50
C SER A 263 15.24 12.38 0.87
N ALA A 264 14.59 13.45 0.41
CA ALA A 264 15.20 14.73 0.06
C ALA A 264 15.43 15.64 1.30
N ASP A 265 14.65 15.50 2.37
CA ASP A 265 14.60 16.48 3.47
C ASP A 265 15.79 16.47 4.45
N THR A 266 16.71 15.51 4.34
CA THR A 266 17.94 15.52 5.17
C THR A 266 19.10 16.28 4.51
N VAL A 267 19.00 16.61 3.21
CA VAL A 267 20.02 17.41 2.52
C VAL A 267 19.76 18.91 2.67
N GLU A 268 18.52 19.33 2.94
CA GLU A 268 18.14 20.74 2.87
C GLU A 268 18.40 21.54 4.16
N LYS A 269 18.57 20.90 5.32
CA LYS A 269 18.70 21.62 6.61
C LYS A 269 20.10 22.12 6.98
N THR A 270 21.12 21.90 6.15
CA THR A 270 22.48 22.44 6.40
C THR A 270 22.77 23.73 5.64
N TYR A 271 21.92 24.16 4.70
CA TYR A 271 22.17 25.37 3.90
C TYR A 271 21.10 26.47 3.99
N ALA A 272 20.04 26.29 4.78
CA ALA A 272 18.97 27.28 4.92
C ALA A 272 19.13 28.21 6.15
N GLN A 273 20.37 28.62 6.48
CA GLN A 273 20.58 29.80 7.30
C GLN A 273 21.09 30.93 6.40
N GLU A 274 20.27 32.00 6.34
CA GLU A 274 20.42 33.19 5.50
C GLU A 274 19.96 32.99 4.05
N MET A 275 18.70 33.31 3.74
CA MET A 275 18.30 34.39 2.82
C MET A 275 16.76 34.58 2.90
N PRO A 276 16.23 35.82 2.82
CA PRO A 276 14.80 36.09 2.92
C PRO A 276 14.08 35.65 1.63
N GLY A 277 13.01 34.87 1.77
CA GLY A 277 12.23 34.40 0.61
C GLY A 277 11.36 35.49 -0.03
N PRO A 278 11.02 35.39 -1.32
CA PRO A 278 9.89 36.09 -1.89
C PRO A 278 8.59 35.28 -1.70
N ALA A 279 7.49 36.01 -1.60
CA ALA A 279 6.17 35.56 -1.22
C ALA A 279 5.50 34.61 -2.23
N SER A 280 4.63 33.75 -1.70
CA SER A 280 3.82 32.72 -2.35
C SER A 280 2.69 33.26 -3.25
N SER A 281 2.97 34.13 -4.21
CA SER A 281 1.94 34.75 -5.06
C SER A 281 2.18 34.75 -6.58
N GLU A 282 3.12 33.95 -7.10
CA GLU A 282 3.40 33.93 -8.55
C GLU A 282 3.44 32.50 -9.12
N LEU A 283 2.28 31.85 -9.21
CA LEU A 283 2.06 30.78 -10.20
C LEU A 283 1.25 31.41 -11.35
N ASP A 284 1.98 31.93 -12.32
CA ASP A 284 1.42 32.57 -13.51
C ASP A 284 0.68 31.53 -14.36
N THR A 285 -0.64 31.58 -14.36
CA THR A 285 -1.51 30.73 -15.18
C THR A 285 -1.88 31.53 -16.43
N ALA A 286 -0.96 31.58 -17.40
CA ALA A 286 -1.21 32.26 -18.66
C ALA A 286 -2.38 31.59 -19.44
N PRO A 287 -3.30 32.36 -20.04
CA PRO A 287 -4.40 31.82 -20.84
C PRO A 287 -3.87 31.24 -22.16
N VAL A 288 -4.16 29.95 -22.41
CA VAL A 288 -3.72 29.20 -23.59
C VAL A 288 -4.63 29.50 -24.79
N SER A 289 -4.04 29.97 -25.90
CA SER A 289 -4.69 30.13 -27.21
C SER A 289 -4.86 28.77 -27.90
N GLY A 290 -5.98 28.54 -28.58
CA GLY A 290 -6.40 27.22 -29.11
C GLY A 290 -5.63 26.68 -30.32
N ASP A 291 -4.64 27.41 -30.85
CA ASP A 291 -3.88 27.05 -32.06
C ASP A 291 -2.37 26.78 -31.80
N ASP A 292 -1.93 26.79 -30.53
CA ASP A 292 -0.53 26.60 -30.18
C ASP A 292 -0.21 25.15 -29.80
N TYR A 293 0.90 24.63 -30.33
CA TYR A 293 1.43 23.33 -29.98
C TYR A 293 2.31 23.42 -28.73
N PHE A 294 2.23 22.39 -27.90
CA PHE A 294 3.09 22.19 -26.73
C PHE A 294 3.81 20.86 -26.83
N VAL A 295 4.97 20.75 -26.20
CA VAL A 295 5.64 19.47 -25.97
C VAL A 295 5.44 19.09 -24.52
N GLN A 296 4.65 18.04 -24.27
CA GLN A 296 4.45 17.48 -22.95
C GLN A 296 5.66 16.63 -22.59
N VAL A 297 6.42 17.06 -21.59
CA VAL A 297 7.70 16.45 -21.19
C VAL A 297 7.50 15.30 -20.21
N GLY A 298 6.43 15.36 -19.41
CA GLY A 298 6.04 14.30 -18.48
C GLY A 298 4.74 14.61 -17.73
N THR A 299 4.17 13.59 -17.13
CA THR A 299 2.99 13.70 -16.25
C THR A 299 3.24 12.96 -14.95
N SER A 300 2.98 13.63 -13.83
CA SER A 300 3.13 13.04 -12.50
C SER A 300 1.93 13.43 -11.63
N VAL A 301 1.57 12.53 -10.71
CA VAL A 301 0.60 12.82 -9.64
C VAL A 301 1.27 13.62 -8.50
N ASP A 302 2.60 13.54 -8.42
CA ASP A 302 3.42 14.27 -7.47
C ASP A 302 3.90 15.60 -8.08
N SER A 303 3.57 16.71 -7.42
CA SER A 303 3.91 18.06 -7.84
C SER A 303 5.40 18.38 -7.71
N GLU A 304 6.12 17.79 -6.75
CA GLU A 304 7.55 18.07 -6.55
C GLU A 304 8.38 17.53 -7.70
N ARG A 305 8.05 16.32 -8.17
CA ARG A 305 8.67 15.73 -9.36
C ARG A 305 8.50 16.59 -10.62
N VAL A 306 7.36 17.27 -10.75
CA VAL A 306 7.13 18.19 -11.89
C VAL A 306 7.93 19.49 -11.74
N LEU A 307 8.10 19.98 -10.51
CA LEU A 307 8.92 21.16 -10.23
C LEU A 307 10.42 20.89 -10.46
N ASP A 308 10.91 19.71 -10.08
CA ASP A 308 12.29 19.29 -10.35
C ASP A 308 12.58 19.16 -11.86
N MET A 309 11.65 18.54 -12.60
CA MET A 309 11.71 18.52 -14.06
C MET A 309 11.67 19.93 -14.67
N ARG A 310 10.83 20.83 -14.15
CA ARG A 310 10.77 22.23 -14.58
C ARG A 310 12.09 22.95 -14.30
N GLN A 311 12.71 22.70 -13.16
CA GLN A 311 13.98 23.32 -12.80
C GLN A 311 15.13 22.82 -13.68
N THR A 312 15.10 21.55 -14.07
CA THR A 312 16.01 20.98 -15.08
C THR A 312 15.82 21.64 -16.45
N LEU A 313 14.58 21.88 -16.87
CA LEU A 313 14.29 22.61 -18.12
C LEU A 313 14.72 24.08 -18.06
N LEU A 314 14.54 24.74 -16.91
CA LEU A 314 15.02 26.10 -16.67
C LEU A 314 16.56 26.17 -16.71
N ALA A 315 17.24 25.16 -16.18
CA ALA A 315 18.70 25.04 -16.30
C ALA A 315 19.15 24.87 -17.77
N MET A 316 18.30 24.30 -18.62
CA MET A 316 18.47 24.25 -20.07
C MET A 316 17.94 25.49 -20.81
N ASN A 317 17.60 26.57 -20.08
CA ASN A 317 17.03 27.80 -20.62
C ASN A 317 15.75 27.57 -21.46
N THR A 318 14.95 26.58 -21.06
CA THR A 318 13.68 26.22 -21.69
C THR A 318 12.55 26.48 -20.69
N GLU A 319 11.66 27.41 -21.03
CA GLU A 319 10.50 27.71 -20.19
C GLU A 319 9.43 26.62 -20.32
N ALA A 320 8.81 26.25 -19.21
CA ALA A 320 7.77 25.23 -19.17
C ALA A 320 6.61 25.68 -18.25
N VAL A 321 5.40 25.36 -18.70
CA VAL A 321 4.13 25.64 -18.04
C VAL A 321 3.60 24.35 -17.41
N VAL A 322 3.09 24.44 -16.19
CA VAL A 322 2.44 23.31 -15.52
C VAL A 322 0.94 23.39 -15.76
N ARG A 323 0.34 22.32 -16.26
CA ARG A 323 -1.11 22.19 -16.38
C ARG A 323 -1.63 21.10 -15.44
N VAL A 324 -2.67 21.44 -14.70
CA VAL A 324 -3.33 20.53 -13.75
C VAL A 324 -4.59 19.97 -14.38
N TYR A 325 -4.76 18.65 -14.29
CA TYR A 325 -5.96 17.95 -14.75
C TYR A 325 -6.50 17.06 -13.61
N ASP A 326 -7.80 17.15 -13.33
CA ASP A 326 -8.48 16.19 -12.46
C ASP A 326 -8.88 14.97 -13.29
N ARG A 327 -8.44 13.78 -12.85
CA ARG A 327 -8.92 12.52 -13.42
C ARG A 327 -9.22 11.53 -12.30
N GLY A 328 -10.50 11.33 -12.03
CA GLY A 328 -10.96 10.34 -11.05
C GLY A 328 -10.66 10.72 -9.60
N GLY A 329 -10.62 12.02 -9.27
CA GLY A 329 -10.36 12.52 -7.92
C GLY A 329 -8.88 12.60 -7.55
N TYR A 330 -7.98 12.47 -8.53
CA TYR A 330 -6.55 12.72 -8.40
C TYR A 330 -6.13 13.87 -9.33
N ASN A 331 -5.31 14.77 -8.81
CA ASN A 331 -4.69 15.84 -9.60
C ASN A 331 -3.45 15.29 -10.32
N TYR A 332 -3.46 15.38 -11.64
CA TYR A 332 -2.31 15.10 -12.49
C TYR A 332 -1.68 16.42 -12.93
N TYR A 333 -0.36 16.53 -12.75
CA TYR A 333 0.44 17.67 -13.16
C TYR A 333 1.19 17.28 -14.44
N ALA A 334 0.89 17.97 -15.54
CA ALA A 334 1.60 17.84 -16.80
C ALA A 334 2.53 19.02 -17.00
N LEU A 335 3.77 18.75 -17.42
CA LEU A 335 4.74 19.78 -17.77
C LEU A 335 4.73 20.00 -19.29
N LEU A 336 4.43 21.21 -19.73
CA LEU A 336 4.26 21.59 -21.12
C LEU A 336 5.28 22.65 -21.52
N VAL A 337 6.07 22.39 -22.55
CA VAL A 337 6.96 23.38 -23.17
C VAL A 337 6.23 24.01 -24.37
N PRO A 338 6.03 25.33 -24.41
CA PRO A 338 5.39 25.99 -25.54
C PRO A 338 6.27 25.88 -26.79
N ALA A 339 5.69 25.40 -27.90
CA ALA A 339 6.39 25.22 -29.18
C ALA A 339 5.79 26.03 -30.34
N GLY A 340 4.88 26.95 -30.03
CA GLY A 340 4.24 27.86 -30.99
C GLY A 340 3.24 27.17 -31.92
N ASN A 341 2.81 27.86 -32.97
CA ASN A 341 1.68 27.46 -33.82
C ASN A 341 2.00 26.53 -35.00
N LYS A 342 3.24 26.02 -35.11
CA LYS A 342 3.66 25.14 -36.21
C LYS A 342 4.10 23.78 -35.68
N PHE A 343 3.45 22.72 -36.18
CA PHE A 343 3.75 21.34 -35.80
C PHE A 343 5.22 20.94 -36.03
N ASP A 344 5.83 21.41 -37.13
CA ASP A 344 7.23 21.10 -37.46
C ASP A 344 8.21 21.66 -36.40
N LEU A 345 7.91 22.81 -35.80
CA LEU A 345 8.71 23.39 -34.72
C LEU A 345 8.54 22.60 -33.42
N ALA A 346 7.32 22.14 -33.13
CA ALA A 346 7.05 21.27 -31.98
C ALA A 346 7.77 19.92 -32.07
N LYS A 347 7.85 19.33 -33.27
CA LYS A 347 8.62 18.11 -33.52
C LYS A 347 10.13 18.30 -33.34
N GLN A 348 10.66 19.49 -33.64
CA GLN A 348 12.08 19.81 -33.40
C GLN A 348 12.39 19.96 -31.90
N GLU A 349 11.52 20.64 -31.15
CA GLU A 349 11.66 20.76 -29.70
C GLU A 349 11.49 19.41 -28.98
N GLU A 350 10.59 18.55 -29.44
CA GLU A 350 10.46 17.17 -28.95
C GLU A 350 11.77 16.39 -29.12
N GLN A 351 12.40 16.43 -30.31
CA GLN A 351 13.68 15.76 -30.55
C GLN A 351 14.82 16.30 -29.68
N LYS A 352 14.84 17.62 -29.45
CA LYS A 352 15.81 18.28 -28.57
C LYS A 352 15.64 17.84 -27.10
N LEU A 353 14.39 17.69 -26.64
CA LEU A 353 14.08 17.21 -25.30
C LEU A 353 14.38 15.71 -25.14
N TYR A 354 14.14 14.91 -26.17
CA TYR A 354 14.59 13.51 -26.22
C TYR A 354 16.11 13.39 -26.08
N ALA A 355 16.87 14.21 -26.80
CA ALA A 355 18.33 14.24 -26.71
C ALA A 355 18.84 14.68 -25.32
N ALA A 356 18.03 15.45 -24.58
CA ALA A 356 18.32 15.89 -23.21
C ALA A 356 17.90 14.89 -22.12
N GLY A 357 17.38 13.72 -22.50
CA GLY A 357 17.02 12.64 -21.56
C GLY A 357 15.54 12.56 -21.19
N PHE A 358 14.69 13.45 -21.73
CA PHE A 358 13.25 13.40 -21.51
C PHE A 358 12.56 12.44 -22.48
N SER A 359 12.61 11.15 -22.16
CA SER A 359 12.09 10.06 -23.01
C SER A 359 10.55 10.04 -23.17
N GLU A 360 9.82 10.77 -22.33
CA GLU A 360 8.36 10.89 -22.38
C GLU A 360 7.86 12.13 -23.16
N ALA A 361 8.78 12.90 -23.77
CA ALA A 361 8.44 14.08 -24.53
C ALA A 361 7.52 13.76 -25.71
N ARG A 362 6.32 14.36 -25.76
CA ARG A 362 5.36 14.18 -26.86
C ARG A 362 4.68 15.49 -27.24
N VAL A 363 4.44 15.69 -28.54
CA VAL A 363 3.70 16.87 -29.03
C VAL A 363 2.21 16.75 -28.69
N VAL A 364 1.64 17.81 -28.12
CA VAL A 364 0.22 17.97 -27.80
C VAL A 364 -0.28 19.33 -28.30
N GLN A 365 -1.59 19.44 -28.54
CA GLN A 365 -2.25 20.68 -28.97
C GLN A 365 -3.14 21.21 -27.83
#